data_AF-A0A1Z8LVI5-F1
#
_entry.id   AF-A0A1Z8LVI5-F1
#
_cell.length_a   1.000
_cell.length_b   1.000
_cell.length_c   1.000
_cell.angle_alpha   90.00
_cell.angle_beta   90.00
_cell.angle_gamma   90.00
#
_symmetry.space_group_name_H-M   'P 1'
#
loop_
_entity.id
_entity.type
_entity.pdbx_description
1 polymer ?
#
loop_
_entity_poly.entity_id
_entity_poly.type
_entity_poly.pdbx_seq_one_letter_code
_entity_poly.pdbx_strand_id
1 'polypeptide(L)'
;MKHEAIYNLYPNVTHITEDDGLFTALDINEQEVSIDMDAVNTKATELQTAYDNEQETLKTNKVSAYRKMEMTDDEILAIDPTLEEYL
;
A
#
# COMPACT_ATOMS: atom_id res chain seq x y z
N MET A 1 0.59 -5.23 -2.93
CA MET A 1 1.71 -5.43 -2.00
C MET A 1 2.67 -6.55 -2.38
N LYS A 2 2.23 -7.77 -2.72
CA LYS A 2 3.17 -8.88 -3.04
C LYS A 2 4.08 -8.63 -4.25
N HIS A 3 3.56 -8.06 -5.34
CA HIS A 3 4.39 -7.69 -6.50
C HIS A 3 5.48 -6.67 -6.12
N GLU A 4 5.09 -5.64 -5.39
CA GLU A 4 6.02 -4.63 -4.89
C GLU A 4 7.06 -5.21 -3.92
N ALA A 5 6.64 -6.12 -3.04
CA ALA A 5 7.54 -6.86 -2.17
C ALA A 5 8.57 -7.69 -2.96
N ILE A 6 8.14 -8.36 -4.04
CA ILE A 6 9.04 -9.10 -4.94
C ILE A 6 10.05 -8.14 -5.57
N TYR A 7 9.63 -7.01 -6.14
CA TYR A 7 10.56 -6.03 -6.71
C TYR A 7 11.53 -5.44 -5.67
N ASN A 8 11.09 -5.28 -4.42
CA ASN A 8 11.95 -4.80 -3.32
C ASN A 8 13.01 -5.84 -2.89
N LEU A 9 12.64 -7.12 -2.84
CA LEU A 9 13.53 -8.19 -2.38
C LEU A 9 14.44 -8.72 -3.50
N TYR A 10 13.94 -8.72 -4.74
CA TYR A 10 14.60 -9.29 -5.92
C TYR A 10 14.70 -8.22 -7.01
N PRO A 11 15.65 -7.27 -6.92
CA PRO A 11 15.75 -6.13 -7.83
C PRO A 11 16.13 -6.51 -9.27
N ASN A 12 16.55 -7.75 -9.51
CA ASN A 12 16.79 -8.30 -10.85
C ASN A 12 15.51 -8.80 -11.54
N VAL A 13 14.38 -8.91 -10.81
CA VAL A 13 13.08 -9.24 -11.38
C VAL A 13 12.55 -8.03 -12.14
N THR A 14 12.18 -8.24 -13.39
CA THR A 14 11.63 -7.20 -14.29
C THR A 14 10.18 -7.47 -14.64
N HIS A 15 9.74 -8.71 -14.51
CA HIS A 15 8.37 -9.12 -14.82
C HIS A 15 7.86 -10.11 -13.78
N ILE A 16 6.60 -9.97 -13.40
CA ILE A 16 5.91 -10.87 -12.47
C ILE A 16 4.60 -11.27 -13.12
N THR A 17 4.37 -12.57 -13.23
CA THR A 17 3.06 -13.13 -13.55
C THR A 17 2.47 -13.78 -12.31
N GLU A 18 1.14 -13.74 -12.21
CA GLU A 18 0.38 -14.33 -11.14
C GLU A 18 -0.77 -15.12 -11.75
N ASP A 19 -0.83 -16.42 -11.47
CA ASP A 19 -1.89 -17.32 -11.92
C ASP A 19 -2.40 -18.14 -10.73
N ASP A 20 -3.68 -18.02 -10.41
CA ASP A 20 -4.33 -18.65 -9.24
C ASP A 20 -3.55 -18.49 -7.91
N GLY A 21 -2.92 -17.33 -7.72
CA GLY A 21 -2.11 -17.01 -6.54
C GLY A 21 -0.69 -17.60 -6.52
N LEU A 22 -0.28 -18.30 -7.59
CA LEU A 22 1.10 -18.70 -7.83
C LEU A 22 1.85 -17.57 -8.54
N PHE A 23 3.01 -17.20 -8.01
CA PHE A 23 3.84 -16.13 -8.55
C PHE A 23 5.02 -16.71 -9.34
N THR A 24 5.19 -16.24 -10.57
CA THR A 24 6.41 -16.47 -11.35
C THR A 24 7.10 -15.13 -11.59
N ALA A 25 8.36 -15.04 -11.17
CA ALA A 25 9.18 -13.85 -11.32
C ALA A 25 10.26 -14.11 -12.38
N LEU A 26 10.40 -13.19 -13.34
CA LEU A 26 11.35 -13.30 -14.45
C LEU A 26 12.36 -12.16 -14.43
N ASP A 27 13.59 -12.44 -14.83
CA ASP A 27 14.62 -11.44 -15.06
C ASP A 27 14.54 -10.81 -16.46
N ILE A 28 15.47 -9.90 -16.77
CA ILE A 28 15.54 -9.24 -18.09
C ILE A 28 15.76 -10.20 -19.28
N ASN A 29 16.24 -11.42 -19.03
CA ASN A 29 16.47 -12.44 -20.04
C ASN A 29 15.32 -13.47 -20.08
N GLU A 30 14.18 -13.17 -19.45
CA GLU A 30 13.02 -14.06 -19.32
C GLU A 30 13.34 -15.38 -18.56
N GLN A 31 14.36 -15.36 -17.69
CA GLN A 31 14.69 -16.50 -16.85
C GLN A 31 13.99 -16.40 -15.50
N GLU A 32 13.45 -17.53 -15.02
CA GLU A 32 12.82 -17.59 -13.70
C GLU A 32 13.80 -17.27 -12.57
N VAL A 33 13.38 -16.36 -11.70
CA VAL A 33 14.07 -16.00 -10.48
C VAL A 33 13.43 -16.76 -9.33
N SER A 34 14.23 -17.56 -8.62
CA SER A 34 13.78 -18.24 -7.41
C SER A 34 13.48 -17.22 -6.32
N ILE A 35 12.21 -17.20 -5.87
CA ILE A 35 11.74 -16.32 -4.80
C ILE A 35 11.34 -17.13 -3.57
N ASP A 36 11.59 -16.56 -2.39
CA ASP A 36 11.15 -17.06 -1.10
C ASP A 36 9.81 -16.39 -0.76
N MET A 37 8.72 -17.17 -0.85
CA MET A 37 7.38 -16.63 -0.62
C MET A 37 7.13 -16.24 0.83
N ASP A 38 7.84 -16.79 1.81
CA ASP A 38 7.69 -16.38 3.21
C ASP A 38 8.32 -15.00 3.43
N ALA A 39 9.48 -14.75 2.82
CA ALA A 39 10.09 -13.42 2.80
C ALA A 39 9.19 -12.40 2.07
N VAL A 40 8.62 -12.78 0.92
CA VAL A 40 7.69 -11.94 0.16
C VAL A 40 6.44 -11.59 0.98
N ASN A 41 5.83 -12.57 1.65
CA ASN A 41 4.64 -12.33 2.49
C ASN A 41 4.95 -11.41 3.67
N THR A 42 6.11 -11.60 4.31
CA THR A 42 6.58 -10.72 5.39
C THR A 42 6.74 -9.30 4.87
N LYS A 43 7.44 -9.12 3.75
CA LYS A 43 7.67 -7.80 3.16
C LYS A 43 6.39 -7.13 2.66
N ALA A 44 5.46 -7.90 2.11
CA ALA A 44 4.15 -7.39 1.71
C ALA A 44 3.35 -6.87 2.93
N THR A 45 3.46 -7.54 4.08
CA THR A 45 2.82 -7.11 5.33
C THR A 45 3.46 -5.82 5.87
N GLU A 46 4.79 -5.71 5.82
CA GLU A 46 5.49 -4.47 6.17
C GLU A 46 5.05 -3.29 5.29
N LEU A 47 4.98 -3.50 3.97
CA LEU A 47 4.55 -2.49 3.00
C LEU A 47 3.08 -2.09 3.22
N GLN A 48 2.20 -3.07 3.45
CA GLN A 48 0.80 -2.79 3.77
C GLN A 48 0.68 -1.95 5.05
N THR A 49 1.39 -2.32 6.10
CA THR A 49 1.39 -1.59 7.38
C THR A 49 1.88 -0.15 7.19
N ALA A 50 2.95 0.04 6.40
CA ALA A 50 3.48 1.37 6.11
C ALA A 50 2.47 2.23 5.33
N TYR A 51 1.84 1.66 4.31
CA TYR A 51 0.79 2.32 3.54
C TYR A 51 -0.41 2.71 4.40
N ASP A 52 -0.89 1.80 5.23
CA ASP A 52 -2.04 2.04 6.11
C ASP A 52 -1.74 3.19 7.08
N ASN A 53 -0.54 3.21 7.68
CA ASN A 53 -0.10 4.32 8.54
C ASN A 53 0.00 5.66 7.80
N GLU A 54 0.41 5.67 6.53
CA GLU A 54 0.43 6.87 5.71
C GLU A 54 -1.00 7.38 5.45
N GLN A 55 -1.93 6.49 5.09
CA GLN A 55 -3.33 6.86 4.87
C GLN A 55 -3.99 7.40 6.16
N GLU A 56 -3.72 6.76 7.30
CA GLU A 56 -4.17 7.21 8.63
C GLU A 56 -3.70 8.64 8.93
N THR A 57 -2.41 8.89 8.69
CA THR A 57 -1.79 10.20 8.87
C THR A 57 -2.40 11.25 7.94
N LEU A 58 -2.65 10.89 6.67
CA LEU A 58 -3.26 11.79 5.69
C LEU A 58 -4.68 12.19 6.11
N LYS A 59 -5.50 11.23 6.57
CA LYS A 59 -6.87 11.53 7.03
C LYS A 59 -6.88 12.43 8.26
N THR A 60 -6.03 12.14 9.25
CA THR A 60 -5.85 13.01 10.43
C THR A 60 -5.42 14.43 10.04
N ASN A 61 -4.50 14.55 9.09
CA ASN A 61 -4.03 15.84 8.59
C ASN A 61 -5.12 16.61 7.83
N LYS A 62 -5.95 15.92 7.04
CA LYS A 62 -7.10 16.53 6.36
C LYS A 62 -8.09 17.11 7.37
N VAL A 63 -8.49 16.34 8.38
CA VAL A 63 -9.37 16.83 9.44
C VAL A 63 -8.76 18.05 10.13
N SER A 64 -7.49 17.97 10.52
CA SER A 64 -6.78 19.11 11.11
C SER A 64 -6.75 20.35 10.20
N ALA A 65 -6.63 20.18 8.89
CA ALA A 65 -6.67 21.27 7.92
C ALA A 65 -8.07 21.90 7.85
N TYR A 66 -9.14 21.09 7.78
CA TYR A 66 -10.51 21.60 7.76
C TYR A 66 -10.89 22.31 9.06
N ARG A 67 -10.45 21.79 10.22
CA ARG A 67 -10.67 22.46 11.52
C ARG A 67 -9.97 23.82 11.60
N LYS A 68 -8.79 23.98 10.98
CA LYS A 68 -8.12 25.29 10.86
C LYS A 68 -8.89 26.27 9.97
N MET A 69 -9.78 25.77 9.11
CA MET A 69 -10.71 26.57 8.31
C MET A 69 -12.06 26.79 9.02
N GLU A 70 -12.15 26.46 10.31
CA GLU A 70 -13.35 26.60 11.15
C GLU A 70 -14.57 25.80 10.67
N MET A 71 -14.33 24.72 9.91
CA MET A 71 -15.39 23.83 9.44
C MET A 71 -15.96 22.94 10.55
N THR A 72 -17.28 22.74 10.52
CA THR A 72 -18.02 21.81 11.37
C THR A 72 -17.90 20.37 10.87
N ASP A 73 -18.26 19.39 11.70
CA ASP A 73 -18.19 17.96 11.34
C ASP A 73 -19.12 17.62 10.18
N ASP A 74 -20.33 18.18 10.19
CA ASP A 74 -21.30 18.00 9.10
C ASP A 74 -20.75 18.54 7.76
N GLU A 75 -20.05 19.68 7.77
CA GLU A 75 -19.44 20.25 6.58
C GLU A 75 -18.23 19.43 6.10
N ILE A 76 -17.43 18.87 7.02
CA ILE A 76 -16.31 18.00 6.67
C ILE A 76 -16.82 16.69 6.05
N LEU A 77 -17.82 16.05 6.66
CA LEU A 77 -18.43 14.82 6.14
C LEU A 77 -19.16 15.01 4.82
N ALA A 78 -19.72 16.19 4.58
CA ALA A 78 -20.30 16.53 3.28
C ALA A 78 -19.25 16.59 2.16
N ILE A 79 -17.98 16.85 2.49
CA ILE A 79 -16.86 16.89 1.53
C ILE A 79 -16.17 15.53 1.42
N ASP A 80 -15.85 14.91 2.55
CA ASP A 80 -15.13 13.63 2.62
C ASP A 80 -15.73 12.75 3.72
N PRO A 81 -16.71 11.89 3.39
CA PRO A 81 -17.37 11.02 4.38
C PRO A 81 -16.45 9.94 4.93
N THR A 82 -15.28 9.69 4.32
CA THR A 82 -14.32 8.70 4.82
C THR A 82 -13.58 9.15 6.08
N LEU A 83 -13.86 10.37 6.55
CA LEU A 83 -13.27 10.98 7.73
C LEU A 83 -14.13 10.82 9.00
N GLU A 84 -15.29 10.16 8.94
CA GLU A 84 -16.20 9.99 10.11
C GLU A 84 -15.50 9.42 11.34
N GLU A 85 -14.59 8.47 11.15
CA GLU A 85 -13.81 7.86 12.24
C GLU A 85 -12.76 8.81 12.87
N TYR A 86 -12.57 10.01 12.31
CA TYR A 86 -11.51 10.97 12.66
C TYR A 86 -12.04 12.32 13.20
N LEU A 87 -13.36 12.50 13.30
CA LEU A 87 -14.02 13.74 13.75
C LEU A 87 -14.41 13.70 15.23
#